data_AF-A0AA35S216-F1
#
_entry.id   AF-A0AA35S216-F1
#
_cell.length_a   1.000
_cell.length_b   1.000
_cell.length_c   1.000
_cell.angle_alpha   90.00
_cell.angle_beta   90.00
_cell.angle_gamma   90.00
#
_symmetry.space_group_name_H-M   'P 1'
#
loop_
_entity.id
_entity.type
_entity.pdbx_description
1 polymer ?
#
loop_
_entity_poly.entity_id
_entity_poly.type
_entity_poly.pdbx_seq_one_letter_code
_entity_poly.pdbx_strand_id
1 'polypeptide(L)'
;KVSIIKYVFSSETWGIIVILQVLEKVSPKPAEVSRMEALRNRKKNCDDRYLPSDRWRVALRGGSNDYIHAVFASGYKQKRAFIIAQSPMESTARDFWKMVHDRKCGVIVMLCDLVEDGQEMCCQYWPQPGMVKFGKVYSRFDRRTDSDWISYS
;
A
#
# COMPACT_ATOMS: atom_id res chain seq x y z
N LYS A 1 8.53 -15.48 1.41
CA LYS A 1 7.70 -15.40 0.18
C LYS A 1 6.53 -14.44 0.49
N VAL A 2 5.87 -13.87 -0.52
CA VAL A 2 4.85 -12.81 -0.35
C VAL A 2 3.68 -13.12 -1.27
N SER A 3 2.45 -13.03 -0.76
CA SER A 3 1.23 -13.27 -1.51
C SER A 3 0.56 -11.94 -1.83
N ILE A 4 0.09 -11.77 -3.06
CA ILE A 4 -0.71 -10.62 -3.48
C ILE A 4 -2.13 -11.11 -3.70
N ILE A 5 -3.08 -10.54 -2.95
CA ILE A 5 -4.50 -10.83 -3.05
C ILE A 5 -5.17 -9.58 -3.60
N LYS A 6 -5.85 -9.72 -4.74
CA LYS A 6 -6.70 -8.66 -5.27
C LYS A 6 -8.08 -8.79 -4.63
N TYR A 7 -8.58 -7.71 -4.04
CA TYR A 7 -9.90 -7.63 -3.47
C TYR A 7 -10.68 -6.50 -4.16
N VAL A 8 -11.81 -6.84 -4.77
CA VAL A 8 -12.70 -5.88 -5.44
C VAL A 8 -13.93 -5.70 -4.57
N PHE A 9 -14.23 -4.45 -4.18
CA PHE A 9 -15.44 -4.17 -3.42
C PHE A 9 -16.69 -4.38 -4.29
N SER A 10 -17.67 -5.13 -3.78
CA SER A 10 -19.01 -5.21 -4.35
C SER A 10 -19.76 -3.89 -4.11
N SER A 11 -20.63 -3.48 -5.03
CA SER A 11 -21.40 -2.23 -5.03
C SER A 11 -22.42 -2.09 -3.88
N GLU A 12 -22.55 -3.09 -3.00
CA GLU A 12 -23.55 -3.14 -1.91
C GLU A 12 -23.01 -2.64 -0.54
N THR A 13 -22.01 -1.76 -0.51
CA THR A 13 -21.34 -1.32 0.73
C THR A 13 -21.98 -0.10 1.42
N TRP A 14 -23.31 -0.04 1.51
CA TRP A 14 -24.02 1.08 2.18
C TRP A 14 -23.68 1.19 3.68
N GLY A 15 -23.46 0.07 4.37
CA GLY A 15 -23.06 0.06 5.78
C GLY A 15 -21.66 0.63 6.04
N ILE A 16 -20.74 0.51 5.08
CA ILE A 16 -19.38 1.07 5.18
C ILE A 16 -19.41 2.59 5.08
N ILE A 17 -20.30 3.15 4.25
CA ILE A 17 -20.41 4.62 4.07
C ILE A 17 -20.78 5.30 5.40
N VAL A 18 -21.71 4.74 6.17
CA VAL A 18 -22.09 5.28 7.49
C VAL A 18 -20.92 5.23 8.46
N ILE A 19 -20.17 4.13 8.47
CA ILE A 19 -18.97 3.99 9.32
C ILE A 19 -17.90 5.01 8.90
N LEU A 20 -17.68 5.23 7.60
CA LEU A 20 -16.75 6.23 7.09
C LEU A 20 -17.14 7.66 7.51
N GLN A 21 -18.41 8.02 7.46
CA GLN A 21 -18.90 9.33 7.91
C GLN A 21 -18.67 9.55 9.42
N VAL A 22 -18.84 8.51 10.24
CA VAL A 22 -18.54 8.58 11.67
C VAL A 22 -17.03 8.71 11.89
N LEU A 23 -16.24 7.91 11.18
CA LEU A 23 -14.78 7.95 11.25
C LEU A 23 -14.22 9.31 10.84
N GLU A 24 -14.80 9.96 9.83
CA GLU A 24 -14.41 11.31 9.41
C GLU A 24 -14.59 12.33 10.55
N LYS A 25 -15.71 12.25 11.29
CA LYS A 25 -16.00 13.16 12.40
C LYS A 25 -15.07 12.98 13.60
N VAL A 26 -14.56 11.76 13.83
CA VAL A 26 -13.69 11.44 14.98
C VAL A 26 -12.20 11.39 14.62
N SER A 27 -11.85 11.49 13.34
CA SER A 27 -10.47 11.50 12.88
C SER A 27 -9.85 12.89 13.06
N PRO A 28 -8.56 12.98 13.45
CA PRO A 28 -7.85 14.25 13.51
C PRO A 28 -7.93 14.98 12.17
N LYS A 29 -8.19 16.28 12.22
CA LYS A 29 -8.27 17.06 10.99
C LYS A 29 -6.91 17.12 10.30
N PRO A 30 -6.86 17.25 8.97
CA PRO A 30 -5.60 17.40 8.24
C PRO A 30 -4.60 18.41 8.80
N ALA A 31 -5.09 19.55 9.30
CA ALA A 31 -4.28 20.62 9.88
C ALA A 31 -3.69 20.28 11.26
N GLU A 32 -4.23 19.28 11.96
CA GLU A 32 -3.82 18.89 13.31
C GLU A 32 -2.69 17.84 13.28
N VAL A 33 -2.31 17.38 12.09
CA VAL A 33 -1.37 16.27 11.90
C VAL A 33 -0.19 16.73 11.06
N SER A 34 1.02 16.63 11.61
CA SER A 34 2.25 16.91 10.86
C SER A 34 2.39 15.97 9.66
N ARG A 35 2.69 16.55 8.50
CA ARG A 35 2.83 15.89 7.18
C ARG A 35 4.04 16.42 6.42
N MET A 36 5.04 16.94 7.13
CA MET A 36 6.17 17.66 6.55
C MET A 36 7.00 16.75 5.64
N GLU A 37 7.16 15.48 6.01
CA GLU A 37 7.92 14.54 5.18
C GLU A 37 7.18 14.24 3.87
N ALA A 38 5.85 14.15 3.91
CA ALA A 38 5.04 13.98 2.72
C ALA A 38 5.10 15.19 1.79
N LEU A 39 5.04 16.40 2.36
CA LEU A 39 5.12 17.66 1.62
C LEU A 39 6.50 17.90 0.99
N ARG A 40 7.58 17.43 1.62
CA ARG A 40 8.94 17.46 1.05
C ARG A 40 9.11 16.47 -0.11
N ASN A 41 8.32 15.40 -0.12
CA ASN A 41 8.43 14.30 -1.06
C ASN A 41 7.25 14.19 -2.04
N ARG A 42 6.61 15.31 -2.41
CA ARG A 42 5.41 15.34 -3.26
C ARG A 42 5.47 14.48 -4.53
N LYS A 43 6.65 14.39 -5.17
CA LYS A 43 6.85 13.56 -6.37
C LYS A 43 6.67 12.05 -6.13
N LYS A 44 6.63 11.62 -4.87
CA LYS A 44 6.39 10.24 -4.44
C LYS A 44 4.95 9.99 -3.97
N ASN A 45 4.06 10.98 -4.08
CA ASN A 45 2.64 10.85 -3.77
C ASN A 45 1.84 10.67 -5.06
N CYS A 46 0.96 9.67 -5.11
CA CYS A 46 0.00 9.49 -6.20
C CYS A 46 -1.19 10.46 -6.08
N ASP A 47 -1.54 10.83 -4.85
CA ASP A 47 -2.59 11.80 -4.52
C ASP A 47 -2.14 12.63 -3.31
N ASP A 48 -2.24 13.96 -3.43
CA ASP A 48 -1.88 14.91 -2.38
C ASP A 48 -3.05 15.25 -1.43
N ARG A 49 -4.27 14.77 -1.71
CA ARG A 49 -5.45 15.00 -0.84
C ARG A 49 -5.30 14.33 0.52
N TYR A 50 -4.71 13.13 0.55
CA TYR A 50 -4.57 12.31 1.74
C TYR A 50 -3.12 11.98 2.00
N LEU A 51 -2.40 12.87 2.69
CA LEU A 51 -0.98 12.68 2.99
C LEU A 51 -0.76 11.87 4.28
N PRO A 52 0.29 11.02 4.33
CA PRO A 52 0.61 10.23 5.50
C PRO A 52 1.09 11.15 6.63
N SER A 53 0.66 10.83 7.85
CA SER A 53 1.14 11.50 9.06
C SER A 53 2.60 11.18 9.32
N ASP A 54 3.39 12.19 9.68
CA ASP A 54 4.79 12.00 10.11
C ASP A 54 4.89 11.06 11.32
N ARG A 55 3.89 11.09 12.23
CA ARG A 55 3.87 10.28 13.46
C ARG A 55 3.78 8.78 13.19
N TRP A 56 3.10 8.38 12.12
CA TRP A 56 2.78 6.99 11.84
C TRP A 56 3.40 6.48 10.54
N ARG A 57 4.21 7.30 9.86
CA ARG A 57 4.86 6.95 8.59
C ARG A 57 5.68 5.67 8.71
N VAL A 58 5.73 4.92 7.60
CA VAL A 58 6.67 3.82 7.44
C VAL A 58 7.97 4.38 6.83
N ALA A 59 9.07 4.33 7.57
CA ALA A 59 10.38 4.72 7.05
C ALA A 59 11.08 3.56 6.34
N LEU A 60 11.66 3.79 5.16
CA LEU A 60 12.52 2.82 4.46
C LEU A 60 13.91 2.76 5.12
N ARG A 61 14.56 1.58 5.15
CA ARG A 61 15.88 1.42 5.81
C ARG A 61 17.05 1.62 4.84
N GLY A 62 18.06 2.39 5.20
CA GLY A 62 19.37 2.38 4.50
C GLY A 62 19.41 3.12 3.15
N GLY A 63 18.63 4.20 2.99
CA GLY A 63 18.71 5.11 1.84
C GLY A 63 18.80 6.58 2.30
N SER A 64 19.18 7.48 1.39
CA SER A 64 19.23 8.93 1.67
C SER A 64 17.85 9.57 1.80
N ASN A 65 16.84 8.97 1.18
CA ASN A 65 15.44 9.34 1.31
C ASN A 65 14.67 8.12 1.83
N ASP A 66 14.13 8.23 3.04
CA ASP A 66 13.40 7.16 3.71
C ASP A 66 11.88 7.22 3.50
N TYR A 67 11.40 8.16 2.67
CA TYR A 67 9.98 8.40 2.45
C TYR A 67 9.37 7.39 1.48
N ILE A 68 8.25 6.83 1.93
CA ILE A 68 7.23 6.18 1.14
C ILE A 68 5.87 6.62 1.67
N HIS A 69 4.88 6.78 0.79
CA HIS A 69 3.52 7.13 1.19
C HIS A 69 2.80 5.90 1.78
N ALA A 70 3.13 5.61 3.03
CA ALA A 70 2.53 4.54 3.81
C ALA A 70 2.56 4.87 5.31
N VAL A 71 1.57 4.36 6.05
CA VAL A 71 1.46 4.49 7.51
C VAL A 71 1.24 3.14 8.17
N PHE A 72 1.69 3.02 9.41
CA PHE A 72 1.32 1.89 10.26
C PHE A 72 -0.10 2.07 10.80
N ALA A 73 -0.90 1.01 10.73
CA ALA A 73 -2.19 0.91 11.40
C ALA A 73 -2.15 -0.22 12.44
N SER A 74 -2.81 0.00 13.56
CA SER A 74 -2.95 -1.04 14.61
C SER A 74 -4.15 -1.92 14.28
N GLY A 75 -4.00 -3.22 14.50
CA GLY A 75 -5.12 -4.17 14.48
C GLY A 75 -5.77 -4.26 15.86
N TYR A 76 -6.79 -5.11 15.97
CA TYR A 76 -7.58 -5.29 17.19
C TYR A 76 -6.72 -5.60 18.44
N LYS A 77 -5.70 -6.46 18.31
CA LYS A 77 -4.83 -6.89 19.43
C LYS A 77 -3.35 -6.60 19.24
N GLN A 78 -2.96 -5.95 18.14
CA GLN A 78 -1.56 -5.76 17.80
C GLN A 78 -1.31 -4.35 17.26
N LYS A 79 -0.45 -3.60 17.95
CA LYS A 79 0.00 -2.29 17.47
C LYS A 79 0.81 -2.47 16.19
N ARG A 80 0.61 -1.57 15.22
CA ARG A 80 1.31 -1.58 13.92
C ARG A 80 1.21 -2.93 13.19
N ALA A 81 0.05 -3.59 13.30
CA ALA A 81 -0.20 -4.88 12.65
C ALA A 81 -0.28 -4.77 11.12
N PHE A 82 -0.73 -3.62 10.62
CA PHE A 82 -0.95 -3.39 9.20
C PHE A 82 -0.13 -2.21 8.71
N ILE A 83 0.12 -2.22 7.40
CA ILE A 83 0.61 -1.06 6.67
C ILE A 83 -0.47 -0.69 5.67
N ILE A 84 -0.91 0.57 5.74
CA ILE A 84 -1.78 1.17 4.72
C ILE A 84 -0.86 1.98 3.83
N ALA A 85 -0.87 1.69 2.54
CA ALA A 85 -0.04 2.35 1.53
C ALA A 85 -0.89 2.80 0.35
N GLN A 86 -0.50 3.89 -0.29
CA GLN A 86 -1.07 4.25 -1.59
C GLN A 86 -0.77 3.18 -2.65
N SER A 87 -1.49 3.23 -3.76
CA SER A 87 -1.11 2.51 -4.98
C SER A 87 0.34 2.85 -5.38
N PRO A 88 1.17 1.84 -5.65
CA PRO A 88 2.48 2.07 -6.24
C PRO A 88 2.36 2.78 -7.59
N MET A 89 3.22 3.77 -7.78
CA MET A 89 3.47 4.40 -9.08
C MET A 89 4.70 3.74 -9.70
N GLU A 90 4.91 3.89 -11.01
CA GLU A 90 6.13 3.40 -11.66
C GLU A 90 7.41 3.87 -10.95
N SER A 91 7.43 5.15 -10.54
CA SER A 91 8.55 5.78 -9.84
C SER A 91 8.76 5.27 -8.41
N THR A 92 7.74 4.69 -7.77
CA THR A 92 7.77 4.25 -6.36
C THR A 92 7.63 2.74 -6.17
N ALA A 93 7.46 1.95 -7.24
CA ALA A 93 7.35 0.50 -7.19
C ALA A 93 8.55 -0.17 -6.48
N ARG A 94 9.76 0.35 -6.71
CA ARG A 94 10.99 -0.13 -6.03
C ARG A 94 10.95 0.16 -4.53
N ASP A 95 10.50 1.35 -4.14
CA ASP A 95 10.39 1.76 -2.75
C ASP A 95 9.31 0.93 -2.04
N PHE A 96 8.21 0.62 -2.72
CA PHE A 96 7.16 -0.27 -2.23
C PHE A 96 7.68 -1.68 -1.92
N TRP A 97 8.41 -2.31 -2.85
CA TRP A 97 9.01 -3.62 -2.58
C TRP A 97 10.08 -3.58 -1.49
N LYS A 98 10.82 -2.48 -1.41
CA LYS A 98 11.77 -2.24 -0.32
C LYS A 98 11.06 -2.18 1.03
N MET A 99 9.92 -1.49 1.12
CA MET A 99 9.08 -1.45 2.32
C MET A 99 8.61 -2.86 2.71
N VAL A 100 8.05 -3.61 1.76
CA VAL A 100 7.59 -4.99 1.95
C VAL A 100 8.71 -5.86 2.53
N HIS A 101 9.91 -5.76 1.96
CA HIS A 101 11.08 -6.49 2.42
C HIS A 101 11.56 -6.05 3.82
N ASP A 102 11.70 -4.74 4.04
CA ASP A 102 12.22 -4.16 5.28
C ASP A 102 11.27 -4.43 6.47
N ARG A 103 9.97 -4.51 6.20
CA ARG A 103 8.91 -4.76 7.20
C ARG A 103 8.45 -6.20 7.27
N LYS A 104 9.06 -7.09 6.47
CA LYS A 104 8.76 -8.53 6.46
C LYS A 104 7.28 -8.82 6.21
N CYS A 105 6.64 -8.04 5.34
CA CYS A 105 5.26 -8.26 4.97
C CYS A 105 5.13 -9.59 4.21
N GLY A 106 4.24 -10.47 4.68
CA GLY A 106 3.96 -11.74 4.01
C GLY A 106 2.78 -11.68 3.04
N VAL A 107 1.90 -10.69 3.18
CA VAL A 107 0.69 -10.55 2.36
C VAL A 107 0.51 -9.09 1.96
N ILE A 108 0.10 -8.89 0.71
CA ILE A 108 -0.31 -7.61 0.12
C ILE A 108 -1.76 -7.79 -0.31
N VAL A 109 -2.64 -6.90 0.13
CA VAL A 109 -4.03 -6.85 -0.33
C VAL A 109 -4.19 -5.61 -1.19
N MET A 110 -4.49 -5.79 -2.47
CA MET A 110 -4.75 -4.72 -3.42
C MET A 110 -6.26 -4.46 -3.48
N LEU A 111 -6.66 -3.20 -3.29
CA LEU A 111 -8.06 -2.80 -3.15
C LEU A 111 -8.62 -2.08 -4.39
N CYS A 112 -7.81 -1.92 -5.44
CA CYS A 112 -8.17 -1.28 -6.70
C CYS A 112 -7.79 -2.17 -7.88
N ASP A 113 -8.29 -1.82 -9.06
CA ASP A 113 -7.78 -2.32 -10.32
C ASP A 113 -6.54 -1.53 -10.79
N LEU A 114 -5.86 -2.04 -11.83
CA LEU A 114 -4.79 -1.26 -12.48
C LEU A 114 -5.38 -0.04 -13.21
N VAL A 115 -6.55 -0.21 -13.81
CA VAL A 115 -7.28 0.81 -14.56
C VAL A 115 -8.75 0.75 -14.15
N GLU A 116 -9.33 1.88 -13.76
CA GLU A 116 -10.76 2.05 -13.44
C GLU A 116 -11.29 3.21 -14.28
N ASP A 117 -12.42 3.03 -14.96
CA ASP A 117 -13.05 4.05 -15.83
C ASP A 117 -12.08 4.73 -16.82
N GLY A 118 -11.10 3.98 -17.33
CA GLY A 118 -10.08 4.47 -18.26
C GLY A 118 -8.94 5.28 -17.62
N GLN A 119 -8.93 5.42 -16.30
CA GLN A 119 -7.86 6.07 -15.54
C GLN A 119 -6.94 5.04 -14.89
N GLU A 120 -5.62 5.25 -14.98
CA GLU A 120 -4.65 4.41 -14.31
C GLU A 120 -4.67 4.65 -12.79
N MET A 121 -5.03 3.63 -12.03
CA MET A 121 -5.18 3.69 -10.57
C MET A 121 -3.98 3.11 -9.82
N CYS A 122 -3.23 2.21 -10.46
CA CYS A 122 -2.06 1.56 -9.90
C CYS A 122 -1.16 1.03 -11.01
N CYS A 123 0.16 1.17 -10.88
CA CYS A 123 1.06 0.52 -11.80
C CYS A 123 1.11 -1.00 -11.54
N GLN A 124 1.49 -1.77 -12.56
CA GLN A 124 1.77 -3.19 -12.37
C GLN A 124 3.12 -3.38 -11.66
N TYR A 125 3.10 -3.38 -10.33
CA TYR A 125 4.31 -3.52 -9.51
C TYR A 125 4.74 -4.96 -9.29
N TRP A 126 3.98 -5.96 -9.74
CA TRP A 126 4.33 -7.38 -9.64
C TRP A 126 4.63 -7.96 -11.03
N PRO A 127 5.46 -9.00 -11.13
CA PRO A 127 5.72 -9.66 -12.41
C PRO A 127 4.42 -10.19 -13.04
N GLN A 128 4.26 -9.99 -14.36
CA GLN A 128 3.33 -10.79 -15.17
C GLN A 128 3.79 -12.26 -15.21
N PRO A 129 2.94 -13.22 -15.65
CA PRO A 129 3.41 -14.56 -16.01
C PRO A 129 4.68 -14.48 -16.86
N GLY A 130 5.81 -14.92 -16.30
CA GLY A 130 7.15 -14.65 -16.81
C GLY A 130 8.14 -14.21 -15.72
N MET A 131 9.42 -14.05 -16.07
CA MET A 131 10.45 -13.53 -15.16
C MET A 131 10.61 -12.02 -15.35
N VAL A 132 10.32 -11.23 -14.31
CA VAL A 132 10.69 -9.80 -14.26
C VAL A 132 11.62 -9.56 -13.07
N LYS A 133 12.73 -8.86 -13.35
CA LYS A 133 13.79 -8.56 -12.38
C LYS A 133 13.65 -7.12 -11.90
N PHE A 134 13.33 -6.94 -10.62
CA PHE A 134 13.39 -5.62 -9.97
C PHE A 134 14.72 -5.49 -9.22
N GLY A 135 15.76 -5.02 -9.91
CA GLY A 135 17.10 -4.87 -9.31
C GLY A 135 17.72 -6.23 -8.93
N LYS A 136 18.03 -6.46 -7.63
CA LYS A 136 18.55 -7.75 -7.14
C LYS A 136 17.46 -8.75 -6.73
N VAL A 137 16.18 -8.39 -6.90
CA VAL A 137 15.04 -9.23 -6.50
C VAL A 137 14.52 -9.99 -7.71
N TYR A 138 14.50 -11.32 -7.60
CA TYR A 138 13.87 -12.22 -8.57
C TYR A 138 12.43 -12.51 -8.13
N SER A 139 11.50 -12.45 -9.08
CA SER A 139 10.09 -12.71 -8.81
C SER A 139 9.55 -13.71 -9.84
N ARG A 140 8.92 -14.79 -9.36
CA ARG A 140 8.29 -15.83 -10.19
C ARG A 140 6.79 -15.74 -9.99
N PHE A 141 6.06 -15.39 -11.04
CA PHE A 141 4.61 -15.31 -11.03
C PHE A 141 4.02 -16.68 -11.34
N ASP A 142 3.16 -17.19 -10.46
CA ASP A 142 2.30 -18.33 -10.77
C ASP A 142 0.86 -17.82 -10.66
N ARG A 143 0.14 -17.80 -11.79
CA ARG A 143 -1.21 -17.25 -11.87
C ARG A 143 -2.18 -18.32 -11.43
N ARG A 144 -2.86 -18.15 -10.29
CA ARG A 144 -4.04 -18.98 -9.96
C ARG A 144 -5.11 -18.14 -9.26
N THR A 145 -6.31 -18.20 -9.80
CA THR A 145 -7.54 -17.61 -9.26
C THR A 145 -8.21 -18.60 -8.31
N ASP A 146 -8.70 -18.10 -7.18
CA ASP A 146 -9.64 -18.70 -6.22
C ASP A 146 -9.56 -20.21 -6.02
N SER A 147 -8.55 -20.66 -5.30
CA SER A 147 -8.65 -21.58 -4.15
C SER A 147 -7.25 -21.99 -3.72
N ASP A 148 -7.05 -21.99 -2.41
CA ASP A 148 -5.95 -22.64 -1.69
C ASP A 148 -4.70 -21.84 -1.32
N TRP A 149 -4.40 -22.02 -0.03
CA TRP A 149 -3.44 -21.35 0.84
C TRP A 149 -1.99 -21.54 0.40
N ILE A 150 -1.11 -20.63 0.83
CA ILE A 150 0.30 -20.64 0.43
C ILE A 150 1.24 -20.63 1.66
N SER A 151 2.12 -21.63 1.75
CA SER A 151 3.22 -21.76 2.72
C SER A 151 4.60 -21.46 2.11
N TYR A 152 5.56 -21.00 2.91
CA TYR A 152 6.88 -20.50 2.48
C TYR A 152 8.02 -21.18 3.25
N SER A 153 9.10 -21.55 2.55
CA SER A 153 10.43 -21.84 3.12
C SER A 153 11.40 -20.73 2.75
#